data_AF-A0A0F9S898-F1
#
_entry.id   AF-A0A0F9S898-F1
#
_cell.length_a   1.000
_cell.length_b   1.000
_cell.length_c   1.000
_cell.angle_alpha   90.00
_cell.angle_beta   90.00
_cell.angle_gamma   90.00
#
_symmetry.space_group_name_H-M   'P 1'
#
loop_
_entity.id
_entity.type
_entity.pdbx_description
1 polymer ?
#
loop_
_entity_poly.entity_id
_entity_poly.type
_entity_poly.pdbx_seq_one_letter_code
_entity_poly.pdbx_strand_id
1 'polypeptide(L)'
;MSKLIICIDYDGTFSAIPELLTDFVVAAKKAGHRVICATMRYEYEGKEVLESIGKLCEVIFTSRRAKLPFLKEQGIEPNIWIDDLPMFLFRDGQRGT
;
A
#
# COMPACT_ATOMS: atom_id res chain seq x y z
N MET A 1 0.10 -21.77 9.27
CA MET A 1 0.51 -20.99 8.09
C MET A 1 1.48 -19.90 8.54
N SER A 2 2.48 -19.54 7.72
CA SER A 2 3.36 -18.39 8.02
C SER A 2 2.58 -17.08 7.92
N LYS A 3 2.82 -16.14 8.83
CA LYS A 3 2.23 -14.80 8.75
C LYS A 3 2.92 -14.01 7.65
N LEU A 4 2.17 -13.63 6.62
CA LEU A 4 2.66 -12.81 5.52
C LEU A 4 2.39 -11.33 5.78
N ILE A 5 3.22 -10.47 5.20
CA ILE A 5 2.98 -9.04 5.01
C ILE A 5 2.48 -8.84 3.58
N ILE A 6 1.28 -8.30 3.43
CA ILE A 6 0.66 -8.00 2.14
C ILE A 6 0.59 -6.50 1.98
N CYS A 7 1.18 -5.96 0.92
CA CYS A 7 1.19 -4.54 0.63
C CYS A 7 0.27 -4.24 -0.56
N ILE A 8 -0.61 -3.26 -0.37
CA ILE A 8 -1.59 -2.84 -1.37
C ILE A 8 -1.28 -1.40 -1.77
N ASP A 9 -1.21 -1.13 -3.07
CA ASP A 9 -1.17 0.23 -3.60
C ASP A 9 -2.54 0.92 -3.50
N TYR A 10 -2.54 2.25 -3.42
CA TYR A 10 -3.77 3.03 -3.41
C TYR A 10 -4.28 3.41 -4.80
N ASP A 11 -3.47 4.13 -5.58
CA ASP A 11 -3.88 4.87 -6.76
C ASP A 11 -3.96 3.97 -8.00
N GLY A 12 -5.16 3.63 -8.46
CA GLY A 12 -5.34 2.70 -9.58
C GLY A 12 -5.45 1.23 -9.14
N THR A 13 -5.13 0.96 -7.87
CA THR A 13 -5.30 -0.35 -7.23
C THR A 13 -6.47 -0.36 -6.25
N PHE A 14 -6.31 0.13 -5.02
CA PHE A 14 -7.42 0.21 -4.06
C PHE A 14 -8.54 1.12 -4.56
N SER A 15 -8.19 2.29 -5.09
CA SER A 15 -9.17 3.26 -5.56
C SER A 15 -9.99 2.76 -6.77
N ALA A 16 -9.48 1.78 -7.53
CA ALA A 16 -10.18 1.21 -8.67
C ALA A 16 -11.24 0.17 -8.27
N ILE A 17 -11.00 -0.59 -7.19
CA ILE A 17 -11.86 -1.70 -6.73
C ILE A 17 -11.96 -1.75 -5.19
N PRO A 18 -12.45 -0.67 -4.53
CA PRO A 18 -12.37 -0.52 -3.07
C PRO A 18 -13.18 -1.57 -2.30
N GLU A 19 -14.33 -2.01 -2.82
CA GLU A 19 -15.17 -3.03 -2.17
C GLU A 19 -14.46 -4.39 -2.11
N LEU A 20 -13.96 -4.86 -3.26
CA LEU A 20 -13.24 -6.12 -3.37
C LEU A 20 -11.98 -6.13 -2.49
N LEU A 21 -11.20 -5.05 -2.51
CA LEU A 21 -9.98 -4.98 -1.72
C LEU A 21 -10.25 -4.75 -0.22
N THR A 22 -11.39 -4.15 0.15
CA THR A 22 -11.86 -4.11 1.54
C THR A 22 -12.12 -5.52 2.07
N ASP A 23 -12.88 -6.33 1.33
CA ASP A 23 -13.18 -7.72 1.70
C ASP A 23 -11.90 -8.56 1.80
N PHE A 24 -10.97 -8.36 0.86
CA PHE A 24 -9.66 -8.99 0.89
C PHE A 24 -8.86 -8.61 2.15
N VAL A 25 -8.78 -7.33 2.51
CA VAL A 25 -8.05 -6.86 3.71
C VAL A 25 -8.65 -7.52 4.96
N VAL A 26 -9.98 -7.55 5.06
CA VAL A 26 -10.67 -8.18 6.20
C VAL A 26 -10.36 -9.68 6.27
N ALA A 27 -10.46 -10.39 5.15
CA ALA A 27 -10.18 -11.83 5.08
C ALA A 27 -8.72 -12.14 5.41
N ALA A 28 -7.76 -11.40 4.84
CA ALA A 28 -6.34 -11.58 5.08
C ALA A 28 -5.97 -11.33 6.56
N LYS A 29 -6.51 -10.27 7.17
CA LYS A 29 -6.32 -10.00 8.60
C LYS A 29 -6.94 -11.09 9.47
N LYS A 30 -8.14 -11.59 9.11
CA LYS A 30 -8.80 -12.71 9.82
C LYS A 30 -7.98 -14.00 9.74
N ALA A 31 -7.27 -14.23 8.64
CA ALA A 31 -6.32 -15.33 8.48
C ALA A 31 -4.99 -15.14 9.24
N GLY A 32 -4.80 -14.00 9.91
CA GLY A 32 -3.62 -13.70 10.72
C GLY A 32 -2.46 -13.04 9.96
N HIS A 33 -2.69 -12.59 8.73
CA HIS A 33 -1.70 -11.84 7.94
C HIS A 33 -1.69 -10.35 8.32
N ARG A 34 -0.55 -9.69 8.13
CA ARG A 34 -0.44 -8.23 8.24
C ARG A 34 -0.71 -7.64 6.86
N VAL A 35 -1.64 -6.70 6.80
CA VAL A 35 -1.92 -5.92 5.58
C VAL A 35 -1.49 -4.49 5.82
N ILE A 36 -0.83 -3.87 4.84
CA ILE A 36 -0.44 -2.46 4.83
C ILE A 36 -0.81 -1.85 3.47
N CYS A 37 -0.99 -0.54 3.44
CA CYS A 37 -1.12 0.25 2.22
C CYS A 37 0.18 1.05 2.00
N ALA A 38 0.79 0.99 0.82
CA ALA A 38 1.90 1.86 0.46
C ALA A 38 1.56 2.64 -0.81
N THR A 39 1.47 3.96 -0.68
CA THR A 39 1.14 4.86 -1.80
C THR A 39 2.33 5.75 -2.14
N MET A 40 2.41 6.14 -3.42
CA MET A 40 3.35 7.15 -3.89
C MET A 40 3.00 8.56 -3.41
N ARG A 41 1.81 8.79 -2.84
CA ARG A 41 1.38 10.10 -2.36
C ARG A 41 2.27 10.66 -1.25
N TYR A 42 2.29 11.97 -1.16
CA TYR A 42 2.68 12.69 0.05
C TYR A 42 1.55 12.62 1.07
N GLU A 43 1.89 12.76 2.35
CA GLU A 43 0.90 12.70 3.44
C GLU A 43 -0.20 13.79 3.31
N TYR A 44 0.15 14.99 2.83
CA TYR A 44 -0.81 16.07 2.61
C TYR A 44 -1.81 15.79 1.47
N GLU A 45 -1.51 14.83 0.57
CA GLU A 45 -2.42 14.34 -0.49
C GLU A 45 -3.25 13.14 0.00
N GLY A 46 -3.06 12.73 1.26
CA GLY A 46 -3.48 11.45 1.79
C GLY A 46 -4.88 11.39 2.40
N LYS A 47 -5.64 12.49 2.40
CA LYS A 47 -6.93 12.57 3.09
C LYS A 47 -7.87 11.41 2.73
N GLU A 48 -8.08 11.17 1.43
CA GLU A 48 -8.97 10.09 0.96
C GLU A 48 -8.40 8.69 1.22
N VAL A 49 -7.07 8.55 1.22
CA VAL A 49 -6.39 7.28 1.58
C VAL A 49 -6.71 6.92 3.03
N LEU A 50 -6.56 7.90 3.92
CA LEU A 50 -6.81 7.76 5.36
C LEU A 50 -8.29 7.53 5.67
N GLU A 51 -9.19 8.20 4.94
CA GLU A 51 -10.64 8.07 5.13
C GLU A 51 -11.22 6.76 4.54
N SER A 52 -10.43 6.02 3.75
CA SER A 52 -10.83 4.75 3.11
C SER A 52 -10.01 3.56 3.64
N ILE A 53 -9.03 3.06 2.88
CA ILE A 53 -8.20 1.89 3.27
C ILE A 53 -7.44 2.14 4.59
N GLY A 54 -7.14 3.39 4.92
CA GLY A 54 -6.50 3.76 6.18
C GLY A 54 -7.33 3.47 7.43
N LYS A 55 -8.64 3.24 7.29
CA LYS A 55 -9.47 2.72 8.39
C LYS A 55 -9.28 1.21 8.60
N LEU A 56 -8.71 0.50 7.63
CA LEU A 56 -8.57 -0.95 7.62
C LEU A 56 -7.15 -1.41 7.95
N CYS A 57 -6.13 -0.65 7.54
CA CYS A 57 -4.72 -0.97 7.77
C CYS A 57 -3.82 0.28 7.87
N GLU A 58 -2.58 0.05 8.28
CA GLU A 58 -1.53 1.06 8.28
C GLU A 58 -1.26 1.59 6.88
N VAL A 59 -1.16 2.91 6.72
CA VAL A 59 -0.87 3.58 5.46
C VAL A 59 0.52 4.20 5.52
N ILE A 60 1.31 3.94 4.48
CA ILE A 60 2.67 4.44 4.33
C ILE A 60 2.73 5.34 3.10
N PHE A 61 2.98 6.62 3.34
CA PHE A 61 3.20 7.64 2.32
C PHE A 61 4.67 7.69 1.96
N THR A 62 5.02 7.12 0.80
CA THR A 62 6.42 7.08 0.36
C THR A 62 6.92 8.42 -0.18
N SER A 63 6.03 9.43 -0.30
CA SER A 63 6.39 10.77 -0.78
C SER A 63 7.11 10.72 -2.13
N ARG A 64 6.55 9.92 -3.05
CA ARG A 64 7.05 9.60 -4.39
C ARG A 64 8.37 8.80 -4.42
N ARG A 65 8.87 8.26 -3.30
CA ARG A 65 10.02 7.34 -3.30
C ARG A 65 9.60 5.93 -3.69
N ALA A 66 10.49 5.18 -4.35
CA ALA A 66 10.29 3.79 -4.70
C ALA A 66 9.90 2.96 -3.46
N LYS A 67 8.80 2.20 -3.55
CA LYS A 67 8.18 1.58 -2.38
C LYS A 67 9.05 0.52 -1.73
N LEU A 68 9.72 -0.33 -2.51
CA LEU A 68 10.52 -1.43 -1.97
C LEU A 68 11.71 -0.93 -1.14
N PRO A 69 12.61 -0.06 -1.64
CA PRO A 69 13.70 0.44 -0.82
C PRO A 69 13.20 1.29 0.35
N PHE A 70 12.14 2.10 0.17
CA PHE A 70 11.57 2.90 1.25
C PHE A 70 11.05 2.03 2.41
N LEU A 71 10.23 1.00 2.11
CA LEU A 71 9.72 0.09 3.14
C LEU A 71 10.84 -0.71 3.82
N LYS A 72 11.86 -1.13 3.06
CA LYS A 72 13.03 -1.82 3.60
C LYS A 72 13.79 -0.96 4.60
N GLU A 73 13.96 0.34 4.34
CA GLU A 73 14.54 1.30 5.29
C GLU A 73 13.74 1.39 6.60
N GLN A 74 12.43 1.14 6.55
CA GLN A 74 11.56 1.07 7.73
C GLN A 74 11.50 -0.32 8.38
N GLY A 75 12.31 -1.29 7.92
CA GLY A 75 12.30 -2.67 8.41
C GLY A 75 11.06 -3.46 7.98
N ILE A 76 10.39 -3.06 6.90
CA ILE A 76 9.18 -3.71 6.37
C ILE A 76 9.52 -4.35 5.03
N GLU A 77 9.35 -5.66 4.93
CA GLU A 77 9.56 -6.43 3.69
C GLU A 77 8.29 -7.18 3.31
N PRO A 78 7.41 -6.60 2.45
CA PRO A 78 6.19 -7.27 2.02
C PRO A 78 6.49 -8.56 1.24
N ASN A 79 5.73 -9.62 1.55
CA ASN A 79 5.81 -10.90 0.85
C ASN A 79 4.95 -10.91 -0.43
N ILE A 80 3.84 -10.16 -0.41
CA ILE A 80 2.89 -10.06 -1.53
C ILE A 80 2.64 -8.58 -1.79
N TRP A 81 2.59 -8.22 -3.08
CA TRP A 81 2.23 -6.90 -3.57
C TRP A 81 0.97 -6.99 -4.43
N ILE A 82 0.04 -6.07 -4.22
CA ILE A 82 -1.10 -5.80 -5.11
C ILE A 82 -0.90 -4.35 -5.58
N ASP A 83 -0.51 -4.19 -6.84
CA ASP A 83 -0.09 -2.91 -7.41
C ASP A 83 -0.30 -2.95 -8.93
N ASP A 84 -1.04 -2.00 -9.49
CA ASP A 84 -1.31 -1.89 -10.93
C ASP A 84 -0.12 -1.35 -11.72
N LEU A 85 0.78 -0.61 -11.05
CA LEU A 85 2.01 -0.06 -11.63
C LEU A 85 3.24 -0.53 -10.85
N PRO A 86 3.59 -1.83 -10.94
CA PRO A 86 4.68 -2.44 -10.15
C PRO A 86 6.06 -1.83 -10.43
N MET A 87 6.21 -1.01 -11.47
CA MET A 87 7.42 -0.22 -11.69
C MET A 87 7.77 0.71 -10.51
N PHE A 88 6.78 1.19 -9.75
CA PHE A 88 6.99 2.08 -8.60
C PHE A 88 7.49 1.36 -7.35
N LEU A 89 7.57 0.02 -7.37
CA LEU A 89 8.34 -0.72 -6.38
C LEU A 89 9.83 -0.37 -6.45
N PHE A 90 10.33 -0.06 -7.65
CA PHE A 90 11.75 0.10 -7.93
C PHE A 90 12.15 1.51 -8.38
N ARG A 91 11.18 2.38 -8.66
CA ARG A 91 11.41 3.72 -9.22
C ARG A 91 10.68 4.79 -8.45
N ASP A 92 11.37 5.91 -8.23
CA ASP A 92 10.76 7.12 -7.70
C ASP A 92 9.77 7.70 -8.72
N GLY A 93 8.70 8.31 -8.23
CA GLY A 93 7.77 9.09 -9.03
C GLY A 93 8.45 10.39 -9.46
N GLN A 94 8.35 10.73 -10.74
CA GLN A 94 8.81 12.03 -11.22
C GLN A 94 7.85 13.11 -10.71
N ARG A 95 8.39 14.25 -10.26
CA ARG A 95 7.58 15.46 -10.10
C ARG A 95 6.99 15.80 -11.47
N GLY A 96 5.67 15.79 -11.59
CA GLY A 96 5.03 16.56 -12.65
C GLY A 96 5.45 18.01 -12.48
N THR A 97 6.03 18.58 -13.54
CA THR A 97 6.18 20.04 -13.68
C THR A 97 4.82 20.71 -13.70
#